data_AF-A0A8X6Y1T0-F1
#
_entry.id   AF-A0A8X6Y1T0-F1
#
_cell.length_a   1.000
_cell.length_b   1.000
_cell.length_c   1.000
_cell.angle_alpha   90.00
_cell.angle_beta   90.00
_cell.angle_gamma   90.00
#
_symmetry.space_group_name_H-M   'P 1'
#
loop_
_entity.id
_entity.type
_entity.pdbx_description
1 polymer ?
#
loop_
_entity_poly.entity_id
_entity_poly.type
_entity_poly.pdbx_seq_one_letter_code
_entity_poly.pdbx_strand_id
1 'polypeptide(L)'
;MNLNVHLPHWKNLCYMYGVPNSSNVNDAHVYLFSKTYQSKKSGDNFEKKCQSFDSASLPPCKAELYQHLLRVRYVTKFWKNAHLKTPSSLSPLASGYTINDDKYDFVWFTGEQFPSSVADIIKSKVLFII
;
A
#
# COMPACT_ATOMS: atom_id res chain seq x y z
N MET A 1 -3.78 22.81 13.82
CA MET A 1 -4.28 22.09 12.64
C MET A 1 -4.16 20.61 12.92
N ASN A 2 -5.26 19.98 13.38
CA ASN A 2 -5.27 18.56 13.75
C ASN A 2 -5.35 17.71 12.48
N LEU A 3 -4.22 17.22 12.02
CA LEU A 3 -4.16 16.17 11.01
C LEU A 3 -4.52 14.85 11.69
N ASN A 4 -5.82 14.60 11.86
CA ASN A 4 -6.33 13.25 12.12
C ASN A 4 -6.17 12.43 10.83
N VAL A 5 -4.93 12.06 10.51
CA VAL A 5 -4.68 11.03 9.50
C VAL A 5 -4.86 9.70 10.22
N HIS A 6 -6.09 9.18 10.25
CA HIS A 6 -6.30 7.80 10.61
C HIS A 6 -5.68 6.96 9.47
N LEU A 7 -4.39 6.65 9.60
CA LEU A 7 -3.67 5.78 8.67
C LEU A 7 -3.76 4.36 9.25
N PRO A 8 -4.76 3.53 8.89
CA PRO A 8 -4.82 2.13 9.35
C PRO A 8 -3.58 1.31 8.95
N HIS A 9 -2.77 1.81 8.01
CA HIS A 9 -1.67 1.09 7.38
C HIS A 9 -0.45 0.84 8.29
N TRP A 10 -0.17 1.67 9.31
CA TRP A 10 1.03 1.48 10.16
C TRP A 10 0.96 0.24 11.06
N LYS A 11 -0.24 -0.18 11.46
CA LYS A 11 -0.43 -1.46 12.18
C LYS A 11 0.08 -2.65 11.35
N ASN A 12 -0.04 -2.57 10.02
CA ASN A 12 0.29 -3.67 9.10
C ASN A 12 1.78 -3.80 8.76
N LEU A 13 2.57 -2.74 8.95
CA LEU A 13 4.01 -2.79 8.75
C LEU A 13 4.71 -3.71 9.77
N CYS A 14 4.24 -3.72 11.03
CA CYS A 14 4.81 -4.58 12.08
C CYS A 14 4.57 -6.08 11.81
N TYR A 15 3.45 -6.45 11.17
CA TYR A 15 3.13 -7.85 10.89
C TYR A 15 4.12 -8.49 9.90
N MET A 16 4.78 -7.70 9.04
CA MET A 16 5.82 -8.23 8.14
C MET A 16 7.06 -8.72 8.89
N TYR A 17 7.47 -8.04 9.97
CA TYR A 17 8.59 -8.49 10.80
C TYR A 17 8.31 -9.78 11.57
N GLY A 18 7.03 -10.17 11.68
CA GLY A 18 6.59 -11.41 12.28
C GLY A 18 6.50 -12.60 11.33
N VAL A 19 6.80 -12.42 10.03
CA VAL A 19 6.78 -13.52 9.05
C VAL A 19 8.09 -14.31 9.13
N PRO A 20 8.07 -15.59 9.54
CA PRO A 20 9.29 -16.38 9.67
C PRO A 20 9.92 -16.66 8.30
N ASN A 21 11.26 -16.62 8.25
CA ASN A 21 12.07 -17.02 7.09
C ASN A 21 11.78 -16.25 5.79
N SER A 22 11.26 -15.03 5.86
CA SER A 22 11.09 -14.16 4.69
C SER A 22 12.07 -12.99 4.72
N SER A 23 12.94 -12.92 3.71
CA SER A 23 13.80 -11.76 3.43
C SER A 23 13.21 -10.80 2.39
N ASN A 24 12.02 -11.12 1.88
CA ASN A 24 11.39 -10.45 0.75
C ASN A 24 9.98 -9.97 1.13
N VAL A 25 9.78 -8.65 1.03
CA VAL A 25 8.51 -7.97 1.34
C VAL A 25 7.34 -8.55 0.53
N ASN A 26 7.56 -8.90 -0.74
CA ASN A 26 6.50 -9.47 -1.57
C ASN A 26 6.11 -10.88 -1.11
N ASP A 27 7.09 -11.69 -0.69
CA ASP A 27 6.82 -13.05 -0.22
C ASP A 27 6.08 -13.01 1.13
N ALA A 28 6.46 -12.08 2.01
CA ALA A 28 5.74 -11.81 3.25
C ALA A 28 4.30 -11.32 2.99
N HIS A 29 4.12 -10.44 2.00
CA HIS A 29 2.80 -9.96 1.58
C HIS A 29 1.92 -11.12 1.05
N VAL A 30 2.41 -11.94 0.13
CA VAL A 30 1.67 -13.09 -0.41
C VAL A 30 1.35 -14.11 0.69
N TYR A 31 2.28 -14.36 1.61
CA TYR A 31 2.06 -15.24 2.75
C TYR A 31 0.94 -14.72 3.66
N LEU A 32 0.97 -13.43 4.03
CA LEU A 32 -0.05 -12.82 4.88
C LEU A 32 -1.42 -12.74 4.18
N PHE A 33 -1.43 -12.46 2.88
CA PHE A 33 -2.63 -12.53 2.05
C PHE A 33 -3.23 -13.94 2.09
N SER A 34 -2.42 -14.96 1.79
CA SER A 34 -2.87 -16.36 1.77
C SER A 34 -3.37 -16.79 3.15
N LYS A 35 -2.64 -16.48 4.22
CA LYS A 35 -3.08 -16.81 5.59
C LYS A 35 -4.43 -16.19 5.96
N THR A 36 -4.71 -14.99 5.45
CA THR A 36 -5.95 -14.24 5.76
C THR A 36 -7.13 -14.70 4.91
N TYR A 37 -6.90 -14.93 3.61
CA TYR A 37 -7.98 -15.11 2.63
C TYR A 37 -8.09 -16.53 2.06
N GLN A 38 -7.09 -17.40 2.25
CA GLN A 38 -7.14 -18.77 1.75
C GLN A 38 -8.29 -19.54 2.40
N SER A 39 -9.06 -20.22 1.55
CA SER A 39 -10.16 -21.07 1.98
C SER A 39 -9.63 -22.26 2.81
N LYS A 40 -10.15 -22.44 4.03
CA LYS A 40 -9.71 -23.50 4.94
C LYS A 40 -10.44 -24.83 4.72
N LYS A 41 -11.54 -24.82 3.95
CA LYS A 41 -12.39 -26.00 3.68
C LYS A 41 -12.85 -25.99 2.23
N SER A 42 -12.93 -27.17 1.63
CA SER A 42 -13.65 -27.39 0.38
C SER A 42 -15.10 -26.90 0.56
N GLY A 43 -15.46 -25.80 -0.10
CA GLY A 43 -16.79 -25.16 -0.01
C GLY A 43 -16.85 -23.81 0.72
N ASP A 44 -15.76 -23.33 1.34
CA ASP A 44 -15.71 -21.97 1.90
C ASP A 44 -15.67 -20.95 0.75
N ASN A 45 -16.71 -20.11 0.65
CA ASN A 45 -16.89 -19.21 -0.49
C ASN A 45 -15.93 -18.01 -0.37
N PHE A 46 -14.78 -18.10 -1.04
CA PHE A 46 -13.73 -17.05 -1.10
C PHE A 46 -14.33 -15.66 -1.39
N GLU A 47 -15.36 -15.62 -2.22
CA GLU A 47 -16.11 -14.43 -2.60
C GLU A 47 -16.70 -13.65 -1.41
N LYS A 48 -17.19 -14.35 -0.37
CA LYS A 48 -17.74 -13.70 0.83
C LYS A 48 -16.65 -13.06 1.69
N LYS A 49 -15.43 -13.60 1.69
CA LYS A 49 -14.29 -13.02 2.43
C LYS A 49 -13.69 -11.81 1.72
N CYS A 50 -13.79 -11.74 0.39
CA CYS A 50 -13.31 -10.63 -0.41
C CYS A 50 -14.32 -9.46 -0.52
N GLN A 51 -15.59 -9.64 -0.17
CA GLN A 51 -16.61 -8.57 -0.25
C GLN A 51 -16.36 -7.38 0.69
N SER A 52 -15.63 -7.57 1.79
CA SER A 52 -15.23 -6.50 2.73
C SER A 52 -13.72 -6.24 2.69
N PHE A 53 -13.08 -6.49 1.55
CA PHE A 53 -11.64 -6.39 1.42
C PHE A 53 -11.19 -4.93 1.43
N ASP A 54 -10.55 -4.51 2.52
CA ASP A 54 -9.79 -3.26 2.58
C ASP A 54 -8.33 -3.58 2.26
N SER A 55 -7.80 -3.06 1.15
CA SER A 55 -6.40 -3.24 0.79
C SER A 55 -5.45 -2.70 1.85
N ALA A 56 -5.88 -1.71 2.66
CA ALA A 56 -5.08 -1.18 3.75
C ALA A 56 -4.92 -2.18 4.91
N SER A 57 -5.72 -3.26 4.94
CA SER A 57 -5.61 -4.38 5.88
C SER A 57 -4.46 -5.34 5.56
N LEU A 58 -3.91 -5.27 4.35
CA LEU A 58 -2.72 -6.01 3.98
C LEU A 58 -1.44 -5.26 4.36
N PRO A 59 -0.36 -6.01 4.65
CA PRO A 59 0.97 -5.41 4.67
C PRO A 59 1.30 -4.82 3.28
N PRO A 60 2.06 -3.72 3.21
CA PRO A 60 2.41 -3.13 1.94
C PRO A 60 3.30 -4.06 1.11
N CYS A 61 3.05 -4.13 -0.20
CA CYS A 61 3.98 -4.77 -1.13
C CYS A 61 5.26 -3.94 -1.29
N LYS A 62 6.29 -4.49 -1.97
CA LYS A 62 7.55 -3.79 -2.20
C LYS A 62 7.34 -2.46 -2.94
N ALA A 63 6.42 -2.42 -3.92
CA ALA A 63 6.14 -1.21 -4.69
C ALA A 63 5.46 -0.13 -3.83
N GLU A 64 4.47 -0.50 -3.02
CA GLU A 64 3.82 0.40 -2.05
C GLU A 64 4.80 0.94 -1.02
N LEU A 65 5.63 0.06 -0.45
CA LEU A 65 6.65 0.43 0.51
C LEU A 65 7.67 1.39 -0.09
N TYR A 66 8.06 1.17 -1.35
CA TYR A 66 8.96 2.07 -2.07
C TYR A 66 8.35 3.45 -2.26
N GLN A 67 7.09 3.54 -2.72
CA GLN A 67 6.39 4.81 -2.86
C GLN A 67 6.25 5.54 -1.52
N HIS A 68 5.96 4.80 -0.43
CA HIS A 68 5.92 5.37 0.92
C HIS A 68 7.28 5.92 1.35
N LEU A 69 8.37 5.19 1.11
CA LEU A 69 9.73 5.64 1.44
C LEU A 69 10.09 6.93 0.68
N LEU A 70 9.71 7.03 -0.59
CA LEU A 70 9.90 8.25 -1.38
C LEU A 70 9.17 9.45 -0.77
N ARG A 71 7.91 9.27 -0.35
CA ARG A 71 7.12 10.32 0.31
C ARG A 71 7.74 10.74 1.65
N VAL A 72 8.12 9.78 2.49
CA VAL A 72 8.77 10.05 3.79
C VAL A 72 10.08 10.79 3.59
N ARG A 73 10.89 10.41 2.59
CA ARG A 73 12.14 11.10 2.25
C ARG A 73 11.90 12.56 1.88
N TYR A 74 10.87 12.82 1.06
CA TYR A 74 10.51 14.17 0.66
C TYR A 74 10.05 15.02 1.84
N VAL A 75 9.07 14.53 2.60
CA VAL A 75 8.49 15.22 3.77
C VAL A 75 9.57 15.51 4.81
N THR A 76 10.40 14.52 5.13
CA THR A 76 11.50 14.68 6.09
C THR A 76 12.51 15.74 5.63
N LYS A 77 12.90 15.73 4.36
CA LYS A 77 13.84 16.73 3.82
C LYS A 77 13.25 18.13 3.83
N PHE A 78 11.97 18.27 3.49
CA PHE A 78 11.26 19.54 3.53
C PHE A 78 11.24 20.11 4.96
N TRP A 79 10.81 19.31 5.95
CA TRP A 79 10.72 19.77 7.34
C TRP A 79 12.07 20.04 7.98
N LYS A 80 13.08 19.21 7.71
CA LYS A 80 14.46 19.42 8.20
C LYS A 80 15.03 20.77 7.78
N ASN A 81 14.61 21.27 6.62
CA ASN A 81 15.10 22.49 6.00
C ASN A 81 14.06 23.61 5.98
N ALA A 82 12.99 23.53 6.79
CA ALA A 82 11.88 24.49 6.77
C ALA A 82 12.29 25.94 7.13
N HIS A 83 13.47 26.10 7.74
CA HIS A 83 14.07 27.41 8.04
C HIS A 83 14.70 28.10 6.83
N LEU A 84 14.89 27.38 5.71
CA LEU A 84 15.45 27.93 4.47
C LEU A 84 14.32 28.47 3.59
N LYS A 85 14.63 29.51 2.80
CA LYS A 85 13.70 30.06 1.78
C LYS A 85 13.21 29.00 0.79
N THR A 86 14.08 28.04 0.46
CA THR A 86 13.77 26.89 -0.40
C THR A 86 14.07 25.60 0.37
N PRO A 87 13.09 24.98 1.03
CA PRO A 87 13.32 23.85 1.94
C PRO A 87 13.78 22.56 1.23
N SER A 88 13.39 22.34 -0.02
CA SER A 88 13.74 21.13 -0.74
C SER A 88 13.99 21.40 -2.22
N SER A 89 15.01 20.76 -2.77
CA SER A 89 15.22 20.65 -4.22
C SER A 89 14.58 19.40 -4.84
N LEU A 90 13.97 18.53 -4.01
CA LEU A 90 13.27 17.35 -4.49
C LEU A 90 11.91 17.76 -5.07
N SER A 91 11.54 17.16 -6.20
CA SER A 91 10.20 17.30 -6.76
C SER A 91 9.23 16.34 -6.04
N PRO A 92 8.02 16.80 -5.65
CA PRO A 92 6.95 15.92 -5.17
C PRO A 92 6.62 14.82 -6.19
N LEU A 93 6.59 15.16 -7.48
CA LEU A 93 6.27 14.21 -8.56
C LEU A 93 7.29 13.07 -8.68
N ALA A 94 8.56 13.33 -8.33
CA ALA A 94 9.61 12.33 -8.25
C ALA A 94 9.69 11.63 -6.87
N SER A 95 8.75 11.93 -5.98
CA SER A 95 8.77 11.50 -4.57
C SER A 95 7.47 10.84 -4.13
N GLY A 96 6.79 10.15 -5.06
CA GLY A 96 5.58 9.37 -4.77
C GLY A 96 4.31 10.21 -4.65
N TYR A 97 4.28 11.37 -5.30
CA TYR A 97 3.08 12.19 -5.50
C TYR A 97 2.75 12.31 -6.99
N THR A 98 1.47 12.52 -7.28
CA THR A 98 0.94 12.93 -8.60
C THR A 98 0.11 14.20 -8.44
N ILE A 99 -0.29 14.82 -9.54
CA ILE A 99 -1.22 15.96 -9.53
C ILE A 99 -2.55 15.48 -10.11
N ASN A 100 -3.60 15.58 -9.32
CA ASN A 100 -5.00 15.32 -9.69
C ASN A 100 -5.81 16.56 -9.28
N ASP A 101 -6.55 17.18 -10.21
CA ASP A 101 -7.35 18.40 -9.97
C ASP A 101 -6.59 19.51 -9.21
N ASP A 102 -5.39 19.84 -9.69
CA ASP A 102 -4.46 20.82 -9.09
C ASP A 102 -4.05 20.55 -7.64
N LYS A 103 -4.27 19.32 -7.14
CA LYS A 103 -3.90 18.87 -5.80
C LYS A 103 -2.87 17.75 -5.88
N TYR A 104 -1.96 17.74 -4.91
CA TYR A 104 -1.07 16.61 -4.73
C TYR A 104 -1.83 15.43 -4.16
N ASP A 105 -1.75 14.32 -4.89
CA ASP A 105 -2.27 13.03 -4.46
C ASP A 105 -1.12 12.03 -4.35
N PHE A 106 -1.31 10.94 -3.61
CA PHE A 106 -0.29 9.93 -3.45
C PHE A 106 -0.28 8.98 -4.63
N VAL A 107 0.92 8.69 -5.14
CA VAL A 107 1.13 7.49 -5.94
C VAL A 107 1.14 6.31 -4.96
N TRP A 108 -0.03 5.70 -4.74
CA TRP A 108 -0.18 4.62 -3.76
C TRP A 108 0.70 3.41 -4.12
N PHE A 109 0.66 2.98 -5.38
CA PHE A 109 1.49 1.91 -5.91
C PHE A 109 1.68 2.04 -7.41
N THR A 110 2.67 1.32 -7.95
CA THR A 110 2.93 1.18 -9.38
C THR A 110 3.18 -0.29 -9.68
N GLY A 111 2.48 -0.87 -10.65
CA GLY A 111 2.62 -2.29 -11.02
C GLY A 111 1.57 -3.20 -10.38
N GLU A 112 1.83 -4.51 -10.35
CA GLU A 112 0.88 -5.50 -9.82
C GLU A 112 0.88 -5.53 -8.28
N GLN A 113 -0.30 -5.31 -7.69
CA GLN A 113 -0.53 -5.38 -6.25
C GLN A 113 -0.88 -6.81 -5.79
N PHE A 114 -1.41 -7.63 -6.69
CA PHE A 114 -1.91 -8.99 -6.41
C PHE A 114 -1.24 -10.03 -7.32
N PRO A 115 -1.12 -11.28 -6.87
CA PRO A 115 -0.79 -12.40 -7.75
C PRO A 115 -1.82 -12.52 -8.88
N SER A 116 -1.36 -12.83 -10.09
CA SER A 116 -2.18 -12.95 -11.30
C SER A 116 -3.42 -13.83 -11.13
N SER A 117 -3.29 -14.97 -10.44
CA SER A 117 -4.40 -15.91 -10.20
C SER A 117 -5.56 -15.34 -9.37
N VAL A 118 -5.29 -14.37 -8.49
CA VAL A 118 -6.32 -13.68 -7.68
C VAL A 118 -6.88 -12.49 -8.46
N ALA A 119 -6.02 -11.79 -9.20
CA ALA A 119 -6.43 -10.68 -10.06
C ALA A 119 -7.48 -11.12 -11.09
N ASP A 120 -7.36 -12.34 -11.63
CA ASP A 120 -8.32 -12.88 -12.59
C ASP A 120 -9.70 -13.15 -11.96
N ILE A 121 -9.75 -13.56 -10.69
CA ILE A 121 -10.99 -13.74 -9.93
C ILE A 121 -11.66 -12.38 -9.66
N ILE A 122 -10.87 -11.38 -9.28
CA ILE A 122 -11.36 -10.01 -9.00
C ILE A 122 -11.83 -9.32 -10.29
N LYS A 123 -11.05 -9.41 -11.39
CA LYS A 123 -11.43 -8.85 -12.71
C LYS A 123 -12.74 -9.42 -13.24
N SER A 124 -13.09 -10.67 -12.91
CA SER A 124 -14.38 -11.24 -13.30
C SER A 124 -15.59 -10.59 -12.62
N LYS A 125 -15.40 -9.82 -11.52
CA LYS A 125 -16.48 -9.18 -10.74
C LYS A 125 -16.33 -7.68 -10.52
N VAL A 126 -15.20 -7.07 -10.84
CA VAL A 126 -14.97 -5.62 -10.78
C VAL A 126 -14.99 -5.03 -12.21
N LEU A 127 -16.10 -5.21 -12.91
CA LEU A 127 -16.62 -4.08 -13.68
C LEU A 127 -17.36 -3.22 -12.66
N PHE A 128 -17.10 -1.91 -12.64
CA PHE A 128 -17.53 -0.93 -11.62
C PHE A 128 -16.70 -1.08 -10.32
N ILE A 129 -15.88 -0.14 -9.89
CA ILE A 129 -15.90 1.32 -10.00
C ILE A 129 -14.42 1.77 -10.00
N ILE A 130 -14.03 2.55 -11.01
CA ILE A 130 -12.88 3.47 -10.95
C ILE A 130 -13.42 4.79 -10.42
#